data_AF-A0A533Y6T8-F1
#
_entry.id   AF-A0A533Y6T8-F1
#
_cell.length_a   1.000
_cell.length_b   1.000
_cell.length_c   1.000
_cell.angle_alpha   90.00
_cell.angle_beta   90.00
_cell.angle_gamma   90.00
#
_symmetry.space_group_name_H-M   'P 1'
#
loop_
_entity.id
_entity.type
_entity.pdbx_description
1 polymer ?
#
loop_
_entity_poly.entity_id
_entity_poly.type
_entity_poly.pdbx_seq_one_letter_code
_entity_poly.pdbx_strand_id
1 'polypeptide(L)'
;MPLDQRVLADFRRRLREAVENDREAWAASRRLVASDAAAETLQRLHAAVAGSSLDRGIREELLRVLALAGRDGLQAISQEGLRELTGLNPTKAVRNLCLLLGVGAGAVDAGAVSSLAQEKVEAAVRGKDNPFDVLLETDVASLVDCGAGDLTFEETVVEQYLSPLERAGRVFILHAFDRLDPQEPFGAFVQADRDRLQRLRRHPSPALRFQYDGHRDMFDLASWRRDCARYTIAVCNSPSTPTFAYEPSRLGDDAIRAHLRQTKGEFRRLKSKGREVLEVLHGGERLTFPPWKFDVYGPLALLDLLSRKGKLAILSAVDMEVFREVLSQLLPEDTARPQGVFFTESNARQFFGSVYGQLLQLGIGQKMILAKVRQDIPRVLDDDGKRGDTYGFRYVEIRRGAMFPGVPAGRTAYLFDQMKLEAAPWFLTLVPAQ
;
A
#
# COMPACT_ATOMS: atom_id res chain seq x y z
N MET A 1 -35.97 -4.83 -3.13
CA MET A 1 -36.03 -6.09 -2.34
C MET A 1 -35.70 -5.73 -0.89
N PRO A 2 -36.36 -6.33 0.11
CA PRO A 2 -36.00 -6.08 1.50
C PRO A 2 -34.54 -6.51 1.75
N LEU A 3 -33.77 -5.66 2.42
CA LEU A 3 -32.39 -5.94 2.80
C LEU A 3 -32.35 -7.14 3.76
N ASP A 4 -31.36 -8.01 3.61
CA ASP A 4 -31.10 -9.09 4.57
C ASP A 4 -30.82 -8.47 5.95
N GLN A 5 -31.58 -8.89 6.96
CA GLN A 5 -31.44 -8.39 8.33
C GLN A 5 -30.05 -8.66 8.92
N ARG A 6 -29.36 -9.73 8.50
CA ARG A 6 -27.99 -10.02 8.93
C ARG A 6 -27.00 -9.01 8.36
N VAL A 7 -27.12 -8.70 7.07
CA VAL A 7 -26.31 -7.69 6.37
C VAL A 7 -26.51 -6.32 7.01
N LEU A 8 -27.76 -5.97 7.33
CA LEU A 8 -28.10 -4.71 7.98
C LEU A 8 -27.53 -4.61 9.41
N ALA A 9 -27.61 -5.69 10.19
CA ALA A 9 -27.05 -5.75 11.53
C ALA A 9 -25.52 -5.60 11.53
N ASP A 10 -24.84 -6.27 10.60
CA ASP A 10 -23.39 -6.17 10.41
C ASP A 10 -22.97 -4.77 9.98
N PHE A 11 -23.71 -4.13 9.07
CA PHE A 11 -23.47 -2.75 8.67
C PHE A 11 -23.59 -1.78 9.87
N ARG A 12 -24.64 -1.91 10.68
CA ARG A 12 -24.82 -1.09 11.88
C ARG A 12 -23.74 -1.34 12.93
N ARG A 13 -23.25 -2.58 13.05
CA ARG A 13 -22.09 -2.90 13.90
C ARG A 13 -20.86 -2.16 13.42
N ARG A 14 -20.54 -2.19 12.13
CA ARG A 14 -19.41 -1.46 11.54
C ARG A 14 -19.48 0.05 11.78
N LEU A 15 -20.67 0.64 11.68
CA LEU A 15 -20.86 2.07 12.00
C LEU A 15 -20.54 2.40 13.46
N ARG A 16 -20.91 1.53 14.41
CA ARG A 16 -20.58 1.70 15.83
C ARG A 16 -19.09 1.53 16.07
N GLU A 17 -18.50 0.47 15.51
CA GLU A 17 -17.07 0.20 15.62
C GLU A 17 -16.23 1.35 15.06
N ALA A 18 -16.64 1.98 13.96
CA ALA A 18 -15.94 3.16 13.40
C ALA A 18 -15.86 4.32 14.40
N VAL A 19 -16.92 4.57 15.17
CA VAL A 19 -16.95 5.62 16.21
C VAL A 19 -16.13 5.21 17.44
N GLU A 20 -16.22 3.95 17.85
CA GLU A 20 -15.50 3.43 19.00
C GLU A 20 -13.99 3.41 18.77
N ASN A 21 -13.57 3.14 17.53
CA ASN A 21 -12.16 3.08 17.15
C ASN A 21 -11.52 4.46 16.96
N ASP A 22 -12.31 5.52 16.74
CA ASP A 22 -11.78 6.88 16.53
C ASP A 22 -12.69 7.94 17.17
N ARG A 23 -12.60 8.04 18.50
CA ARG A 23 -13.40 9.00 19.29
C ARG A 23 -13.03 10.46 19.02
N GLU A 24 -11.78 10.73 18.62
CA GLU A 24 -11.33 12.08 18.28
C GLU A 24 -11.85 12.53 16.92
N ALA A 25 -11.75 11.70 15.88
CA ALA A 25 -12.38 11.99 14.59
C ALA A 25 -13.90 12.04 14.73
N TRP A 26 -14.50 11.26 15.63
CA TRP A 26 -15.91 11.40 15.96
C TRP A 26 -16.22 12.78 16.52
N ALA A 27 -15.43 13.30 17.47
CA ALA A 27 -15.61 14.65 17.99
C ALA A 27 -15.43 15.71 16.88
N ALA A 28 -14.38 15.57 16.06
CA ALA A 28 -14.05 16.49 14.97
C ALA A 28 -15.09 16.47 13.84
N SER A 29 -15.77 15.34 13.60
CA SER A 29 -16.76 15.19 12.52
C SER A 29 -17.97 16.11 12.64
N ARG A 30 -18.17 16.78 13.79
CA ARG A 30 -19.21 17.81 13.95
C ARG A 30 -19.10 18.91 12.89
N ARG A 31 -17.88 19.27 12.47
CA ARG A 31 -17.65 20.29 11.43
C ARG A 31 -18.12 19.87 10.05
N LEU A 32 -18.15 18.56 9.77
CA LEU A 32 -18.55 18.02 8.45
C LEU A 32 -20.04 18.18 8.17
N VAL A 33 -20.82 18.37 9.23
CA VAL A 33 -22.28 18.56 9.15
C VAL A 33 -22.70 19.99 9.50
N ALA A 34 -21.75 20.92 9.60
CA ALA A 34 -22.03 22.33 9.74
C ALA A 34 -22.61 22.89 8.43
N SER A 35 -23.40 23.95 8.50
CA SER A 35 -24.19 24.48 7.37
C SER A 35 -23.34 24.90 6.18
N ASP A 36 -22.11 25.36 6.43
CA ASP A 36 -21.11 25.78 5.45
C ASP A 36 -20.39 24.61 4.76
N ALA A 37 -20.25 23.47 5.43
CA ALA A 37 -19.52 22.29 4.92
C ALA A 37 -20.41 21.10 4.51
N ALA A 38 -21.70 21.12 4.87
CA ALA A 38 -22.59 19.97 4.74
C ALA A 38 -22.82 19.55 3.27
N ALA A 39 -23.04 20.49 2.35
CA ALA A 39 -23.31 20.18 0.95
C ALA A 39 -22.10 19.48 0.29
N GLU A 40 -20.90 20.02 0.51
CA GLU A 40 -19.65 19.42 0.02
C GLU A 40 -19.40 18.05 0.66
N THR A 41 -19.60 17.93 1.98
CA THR A 41 -19.47 16.66 2.69
C THR A 41 -20.41 15.60 2.11
N LEU A 42 -21.65 15.95 1.78
CA LEU A 42 -22.63 15.03 1.22
C LEU A 42 -22.26 14.57 -0.20
N GLN A 43 -21.71 15.47 -1.03
CA GLN A 43 -21.18 15.10 -2.34
C GLN A 43 -20.00 14.12 -2.21
N ARG A 44 -19.04 14.42 -1.32
CA ARG A 44 -17.90 13.55 -1.03
C ARG A 44 -18.36 12.20 -0.47
N LEU A 45 -19.35 12.20 0.41
CA LEU A 45 -19.93 11.00 0.98
C LEU A 45 -20.65 10.15 -0.07
N HIS A 46 -21.40 10.78 -0.97
CA HIS A 46 -22.05 10.08 -2.08
C HIS A 46 -21.03 9.38 -2.99
N ALA A 47 -19.93 10.07 -3.34
CA ALA A 47 -18.83 9.47 -4.10
C ALA A 47 -18.16 8.32 -3.34
N ALA A 48 -17.90 8.48 -2.04
CA ALA A 48 -17.31 7.45 -1.20
C ALA A 48 -18.21 6.21 -1.10
N VAL A 49 -19.53 6.38 -0.98
CA VAL A 49 -20.49 5.27 -1.01
C VAL A 49 -20.45 4.56 -2.36
N ALA A 50 -20.45 5.30 -3.47
CA ALA A 50 -20.42 4.72 -4.81
C ALA A 50 -19.18 3.84 -5.06
N GLY A 51 -18.02 4.28 -4.57
CA GLY A 51 -16.76 3.53 -4.65
C GLY A 51 -16.53 2.50 -3.53
N SER A 52 -17.46 2.38 -2.56
CA SER A 52 -17.24 1.54 -1.38
C SER A 52 -17.46 0.05 -1.64
N SER A 53 -16.81 -0.77 -0.81
CA SER A 53 -16.98 -2.21 -0.70
C SER A 53 -18.16 -2.64 0.17
N LEU A 54 -19.08 -1.72 0.47
CA LEU A 54 -20.31 -2.06 1.18
C LEU A 54 -21.12 -3.09 0.37
N ASP A 55 -21.94 -3.87 1.08
CA ASP A 55 -22.90 -4.77 0.44
C ASP A 55 -23.71 -4.01 -0.62
N ARG A 56 -23.94 -4.66 -1.76
CA ARG A 56 -24.59 -4.04 -2.92
C ARG A 56 -25.94 -3.42 -2.55
N GLY A 57 -26.75 -4.11 -1.74
CA GLY A 57 -28.05 -3.61 -1.31
C GLY A 57 -27.92 -2.37 -0.42
N ILE A 58 -27.00 -2.40 0.55
CA ILE A 58 -26.72 -1.26 1.42
C ILE A 58 -26.22 -0.06 0.61
N ARG A 59 -25.31 -0.29 -0.35
CA ARG A 59 -24.75 0.74 -1.21
C ARG A 59 -25.81 1.38 -2.10
N GLU A 60 -26.63 0.59 -2.79
CA GLU A 60 -27.71 1.09 -3.64
C GLU A 60 -28.75 1.89 -2.84
N GLU A 61 -29.08 1.45 -1.62
CA GLU A 61 -30.02 2.17 -0.76
C GLU A 61 -29.42 3.47 -0.20
N LEU A 62 -28.15 3.46 0.23
CA LEU A 62 -27.45 4.67 0.67
C LEU A 62 -27.34 5.69 -0.46
N LEU A 63 -26.99 5.28 -1.67
CA LEU A 63 -26.95 6.18 -2.83
C LEU A 63 -28.32 6.80 -3.10
N ARG A 64 -29.40 6.00 -3.03
CA ARG A 64 -30.76 6.49 -3.20
C ARG A 64 -31.14 7.53 -2.15
N VAL A 65 -30.84 7.26 -0.88
CA VAL A 65 -31.16 8.15 0.24
C VAL A 65 -30.31 9.43 0.20
N LEU A 66 -29.06 9.35 -0.25
CA LEU A 66 -28.14 10.48 -0.33
C LEU A 66 -28.26 11.32 -1.61
N ALA A 67 -28.85 10.79 -2.68
CA ALA A 67 -28.95 11.47 -3.99
C ALA A 67 -29.66 12.83 -3.92
N LEU A 68 -30.67 12.96 -3.05
CA LEU A 68 -31.44 14.21 -2.86
C LEU A 68 -30.66 15.27 -2.07
N ALA A 69 -29.59 14.88 -1.37
CA ALA A 69 -28.88 15.73 -0.42
C ALA A 69 -27.79 16.60 -1.07
N GLY A 70 -27.39 16.29 -2.31
CA GLY A 70 -26.26 16.93 -2.99
C GLY A 70 -26.46 18.39 -3.39
N ARG A 71 -27.70 18.93 -3.27
CA ARG A 71 -28.06 20.32 -3.61
C ARG A 71 -28.66 21.11 -2.43
N ASP A 72 -29.46 20.47 -1.59
CA ASP A 72 -30.25 21.14 -0.55
C ASP A 72 -29.75 20.85 0.89
N GLY A 73 -28.59 20.20 1.01
CA GLY A 73 -27.92 19.93 2.29
C GLY A 73 -28.58 18.83 3.13
N LEU A 74 -28.21 18.74 4.41
CA LEU A 74 -28.63 17.67 5.33
C LEU A 74 -30.16 17.57 5.53
N GLN A 75 -30.88 18.67 5.34
CA GLN A 75 -32.34 18.73 5.54
C GLN A 75 -33.12 18.01 4.45
N ALA A 76 -32.52 17.80 3.28
CA ALA A 76 -33.14 17.09 2.16
C ALA A 76 -33.00 15.55 2.25
N ILE A 77 -32.27 15.04 3.25
CA ILE A 77 -32.13 13.60 3.47
C ILE A 77 -33.40 13.06 4.12
N SER A 78 -33.96 11.99 3.53
CA SER A 78 -35.07 11.25 4.16
C SER A 78 -34.65 10.75 5.54
N GLN A 79 -35.30 11.27 6.59
CA GLN A 79 -35.02 10.87 7.96
C GLN A 79 -35.33 9.39 8.18
N GLU A 80 -36.41 8.89 7.58
CA GLU A 80 -36.85 7.51 7.70
C GLU A 80 -35.89 6.56 6.99
N GLY A 81 -35.53 6.83 5.73
CA GLY A 81 -34.64 5.95 4.96
C GLY A 81 -33.25 5.80 5.57
N LEU A 82 -32.66 6.90 6.06
CA LEU A 82 -31.34 6.83 6.68
C LEU A 82 -31.39 6.17 8.07
N ARG A 83 -32.49 6.34 8.81
CA ARG A 83 -32.70 5.68 10.11
C ARG A 83 -32.96 4.19 9.94
N GLU A 84 -33.68 3.76 8.91
CA GLU A 84 -33.88 2.35 8.59
C GLU A 84 -32.56 1.65 8.26
N LEU A 85 -31.63 2.33 7.58
CA LEU A 85 -30.32 1.77 7.30
C LEU A 85 -29.40 1.77 8.52
N THR A 86 -29.23 2.93 9.15
CA THR A 86 -28.16 3.16 10.14
C THR A 86 -28.60 2.98 11.58
N GLY A 87 -29.92 3.04 11.86
CA GLY A 87 -30.47 3.12 13.21
C GLY A 87 -30.30 4.49 13.87
N LEU A 88 -29.87 5.51 13.13
CA LEU A 88 -29.45 6.81 13.64
C LEU A 88 -30.22 7.95 12.96
N ASN A 89 -30.22 9.12 13.60
CA ASN A 89 -30.73 10.34 12.97
C ASN A 89 -29.77 10.83 11.85
N PRO A 90 -30.25 11.64 10.89
CA PRO A 90 -29.45 12.07 9.73
C PRO A 90 -28.07 12.61 10.07
N THR A 91 -27.98 13.50 11.06
CA THR A 91 -26.71 14.11 11.47
C THR A 91 -25.72 13.09 12.01
N LYS A 92 -26.14 12.18 12.90
CA LYS A 92 -25.26 11.14 13.46
C LYS A 92 -24.92 10.08 12.41
N ALA A 93 -25.89 9.71 11.59
CA ALA A 93 -25.71 8.74 10.51
C ALA A 93 -24.70 9.26 9.48
N VAL A 94 -24.83 10.50 9.00
CA VAL A 94 -23.87 11.10 8.06
C VAL A 94 -22.47 11.16 8.68
N ARG A 95 -22.35 11.56 9.95
CA ARG A 95 -21.05 11.56 10.64
C ARG A 95 -20.46 10.15 10.78
N ASN A 96 -21.26 9.16 11.18
CA ASN A 96 -20.79 7.77 11.29
C ASN A 96 -20.41 7.18 9.93
N LEU A 97 -21.17 7.48 8.90
CA LEU A 97 -20.86 7.10 7.52
C LEU A 97 -19.57 7.78 7.06
N CYS A 98 -19.38 9.05 7.41
CA CYS A 98 -18.16 9.79 7.14
C CYS A 98 -16.95 9.14 7.82
N LEU A 99 -17.05 8.76 9.09
CA LEU A 99 -15.99 8.02 9.77
C LEU A 99 -15.74 6.64 9.14
N LEU A 100 -16.80 5.88 8.90
CA LEU A 100 -16.72 4.53 8.34
C LEU A 100 -16.10 4.52 6.92
N LEU A 101 -16.35 5.56 6.14
CA LEU A 101 -15.92 5.69 4.74
C LEU A 101 -14.76 6.69 4.57
N GLY A 102 -14.15 7.16 5.66
CA GLY A 102 -12.99 8.06 5.62
C GLY A 102 -13.27 9.46 5.04
N VAL A 103 -14.52 9.92 5.05
CA VAL A 103 -14.90 11.24 4.55
C VAL A 103 -14.71 12.27 5.67
N GLY A 104 -13.66 13.09 5.58
CA GLY A 104 -13.42 14.19 6.51
C GLY A 104 -12.86 13.82 7.89
N ALA A 105 -12.35 12.59 8.04
CA ALA A 105 -11.49 12.19 9.16
C ALA A 105 -10.20 13.04 9.13
N GLY A 106 -10.22 14.17 9.84
CA GLY A 106 -9.27 15.24 9.53
C GLY A 106 -9.55 15.82 8.13
N ALA A 107 -9.42 17.11 7.86
CA ALA A 107 -8.13 17.52 7.35
C ALA A 107 -7.04 16.72 8.06
N VAL A 108 -6.54 15.65 7.42
CA VAL A 108 -5.11 15.45 7.53
C VAL A 108 -4.58 16.78 7.01
N ASP A 109 -4.16 17.66 7.93
CA ASP A 109 -3.38 18.84 7.57
C ASP A 109 -2.43 18.35 6.52
N ALA A 110 -2.57 18.79 5.26
CA ALA A 110 -1.94 18.18 4.10
C ALA A 110 -0.56 17.67 4.51
N GLY A 111 -0.46 16.34 4.73
CA GLY A 111 0.48 15.78 5.71
C GLY A 111 1.82 16.46 5.60
N ALA A 112 2.28 17.14 6.66
CA ALA A 112 3.48 17.95 6.60
C ALA A 112 4.58 17.15 5.90
N VAL A 113 5.01 17.62 4.74
CA VAL A 113 6.08 16.96 3.99
C VAL A 113 7.37 17.45 4.62
N SER A 114 8.28 16.54 4.94
CA SER A 114 9.61 16.92 5.41
C SER A 114 10.20 18.02 4.51
N SER A 115 10.94 18.97 5.08
CA SER A 115 11.70 19.96 4.32
C SER A 115 13.05 19.43 3.80
N LEU A 116 13.44 18.20 4.17
CA LEU A 116 14.73 17.61 3.85
C LEU A 116 14.95 17.45 2.33
N ALA A 117 15.93 18.15 1.75
CA ALA A 117 16.25 18.00 0.32
C ALA A 117 16.76 16.59 -0.01
N GLN A 118 16.61 16.14 -1.26
CA GLN A 118 16.98 14.78 -1.67
C GLN A 118 18.49 14.51 -1.53
N GLU A 119 19.33 15.53 -1.68
CA GLU A 119 20.77 15.47 -1.40
C GLU A 119 21.03 15.08 0.06
N LYS A 120 20.24 15.63 0.99
CA LYS A 120 20.38 15.36 2.41
C LYS A 120 19.84 13.99 2.78
N VAL A 121 18.77 13.53 2.12
CA VAL A 121 18.28 12.15 2.27
C VAL A 121 19.35 11.16 1.81
N GLU A 122 19.95 11.38 0.64
CA GLU A 122 21.07 10.57 0.15
C GLU A 122 22.23 10.55 1.15
N ALA A 123 22.68 11.73 1.61
CA ALA A 123 23.76 11.83 2.58
C ALA A 123 23.43 11.10 3.91
N ALA A 124 22.17 11.17 4.35
CA ALA A 124 21.71 10.51 5.57
C ALA A 124 21.71 8.99 5.48
N VAL A 125 21.46 8.41 4.30
CA VAL A 125 21.47 6.95 4.12
C VAL A 125 22.84 6.42 3.72
N ARG A 126 23.66 7.23 3.05
CA ARG A 126 25.01 6.85 2.63
C ARG A 126 25.88 6.59 3.86
N GLY A 127 26.22 5.33 4.10
CA GLY A 127 27.09 4.91 5.20
C GLY A 127 26.35 4.46 6.47
N LYS A 128 25.01 4.42 6.48
CA LYS A 128 24.24 3.74 7.54
C LYS A 128 23.96 2.30 7.17
N ASP A 129 23.84 1.45 8.19
CA ASP A 129 23.40 0.06 8.01
C ASP A 129 21.89 -0.09 8.08
N ASN A 130 21.21 0.91 8.65
CA ASN A 130 19.78 0.97 8.80
C ASN A 130 19.23 2.25 8.14
N PRO A 131 18.62 2.15 6.95
CA PRO A 131 18.14 3.32 6.22
C PRO A 131 16.94 3.99 6.89
N PHE A 132 16.22 3.30 7.79
CA PHE A 132 15.08 3.85 8.50
C PHE A 132 15.47 4.89 9.56
N ASP A 133 16.76 4.94 9.96
CA ASP A 133 17.27 5.96 10.88
C ASP A 133 17.12 7.39 10.35
N VAL A 134 16.85 7.59 9.05
CA VAL A 134 16.48 8.90 8.51
C VAL A 134 15.24 9.50 9.19
N LEU A 135 14.35 8.66 9.75
CA LEU A 135 13.20 9.11 10.55
C LEU A 135 13.64 9.94 11.77
N LEU A 136 14.82 9.65 12.32
CA LEU A 136 15.36 10.37 13.48
C LEU A 136 16.01 11.71 13.10
N GLU A 137 16.25 11.98 11.82
CA GLU A 137 16.96 13.17 11.34
C GLU A 137 16.06 14.18 10.62
N THR A 138 14.85 13.75 10.28
CA THR A 138 13.86 14.57 9.57
C THR A 138 13.04 15.45 10.52
N ASP A 139 12.59 16.59 10.01
CA ASP A 139 11.62 17.47 10.65
C ASP A 139 10.22 16.84 10.72
N VAL A 140 9.89 15.96 9.76
CA VAL A 140 8.66 15.17 9.78
C VAL A 140 8.96 13.68 9.65
N ALA A 141 8.83 12.95 10.75
CA ALA A 141 8.96 11.49 10.76
C ALA A 141 7.68 10.86 10.23
N SER A 142 7.69 10.50 8.94
CA SER A 142 6.54 9.88 8.28
C SER A 142 6.96 8.68 7.44
N LEU A 143 6.25 7.57 7.60
CA LEU A 143 6.48 6.32 6.90
C LEU A 143 5.17 5.80 6.34
N VAL A 144 5.23 5.25 5.13
CA VAL A 144 4.14 4.47 4.55
C VAL A 144 4.59 3.10 4.08
N ASP A 145 3.85 2.05 4.46
CA ASP A 145 4.01 0.70 3.92
C ASP A 145 2.93 0.37 2.86
N CYS A 146 3.38 0.00 1.67
CA CYS A 146 2.59 -0.41 0.53
C CYS A 146 2.53 -1.95 0.45
N GLY A 147 1.44 -2.54 0.96
CA GLY A 147 1.27 -4.00 1.05
C GLY A 147 1.69 -4.55 2.41
N ALA A 148 1.19 -3.94 3.48
CA ALA A 148 1.63 -4.13 4.87
C ALA A 148 1.46 -5.57 5.41
N GLY A 149 0.59 -6.38 4.82
CA GLY A 149 0.38 -7.77 5.23
C GLY A 149 -0.10 -7.86 6.67
N ASP A 150 0.61 -8.60 7.54
CA ASP A 150 0.17 -8.94 8.89
C ASP A 150 0.56 -7.93 9.99
N LEU A 151 1.08 -6.77 9.59
CA LEU A 151 1.47 -5.66 10.45
C LEU A 151 2.69 -5.89 11.37
N THR A 152 3.46 -6.96 11.16
CA THR A 152 4.71 -7.20 11.92
C THR A 152 5.73 -6.09 11.70
N PHE A 153 5.83 -5.57 10.48
CA PHE A 153 6.76 -4.49 10.17
C PHE A 153 6.41 -3.21 10.95
N GLU A 154 5.14 -2.81 10.93
CA GLU A 154 4.62 -1.63 11.63
C GLU A 154 4.88 -1.71 13.13
N GLU A 155 4.61 -2.86 13.75
CA GLU A 155 4.90 -3.09 15.18
C GLU A 155 6.39 -2.87 15.46
N THR A 156 7.28 -3.45 14.65
CA THR A 156 8.74 -3.31 14.81
C THR A 156 9.20 -1.85 14.65
N VAL A 157 8.65 -1.12 13.67
CA VAL A 157 9.00 0.28 13.44
C VAL A 157 8.53 1.16 14.61
N VAL A 158 7.32 0.93 15.13
CA VAL A 158 6.81 1.67 16.30
C VAL A 158 7.71 1.41 17.52
N GLU A 159 8.03 0.16 17.81
CA GLU A 159 8.91 -0.22 18.93
C GLU A 159 10.28 0.46 18.84
N GLN A 160 10.85 0.56 17.63
CA GLN A 160 12.20 1.10 17.45
C GLN A 160 12.24 2.64 17.45
N TYR A 161 11.27 3.32 16.83
CA TYR A 161 11.38 4.76 16.55
C TYR A 161 10.47 5.66 17.38
N LEU A 162 9.37 5.16 17.94
CA LEU A 162 8.40 6.02 18.62
C LEU A 162 9.01 6.72 19.83
N SER A 163 9.64 5.99 20.76
CA SER A 163 10.20 6.60 21.97
C SER A 163 11.34 7.60 21.70
N PRO A 164 12.30 7.35 20.78
CA PRO A 164 13.25 8.37 20.36
C PRO A 164 12.60 9.63 19.76
N LEU A 165 11.56 9.48 18.93
CA LEU A 165 10.86 10.60 18.31
C LEU A 165 10.07 11.42 19.34
N GLU A 166 9.38 10.76 20.25
CA GLU A 166 8.61 11.37 21.34
C GLU A 166 9.52 12.16 22.29
N ARG A 167 10.69 11.62 22.65
CA ARG A 167 11.71 12.35 23.44
C ARG A 167 12.23 13.60 22.74
N ALA A 168 12.23 13.61 21.40
CA ALA A 168 12.58 14.77 20.60
C ALA A 168 11.37 15.71 20.34
N GLY A 169 10.21 15.46 20.96
CA GLY A 169 8.99 16.24 20.78
C GLY A 169 8.37 16.12 19.39
N ARG A 170 8.69 15.05 18.64
CA ARG A 170 8.22 14.83 17.27
C ARG A 170 7.11 13.77 17.23
N VAL A 171 6.12 14.03 16.39
CA VAL A 171 5.07 13.06 16.04
C VAL A 171 5.62 12.09 14.99
N PHE A 172 5.32 10.81 15.17
CA PHE A 172 5.55 9.77 14.19
C PHE A 172 4.26 9.45 13.42
N ILE A 173 4.28 9.65 12.10
CA ILE A 173 3.17 9.34 11.20
C ILE A 173 3.46 7.99 10.54
N LEU A 174 2.63 6.99 10.79
CA LEU A 174 2.77 5.64 10.24
C LEU A 174 1.50 5.21 9.52
N HIS A 175 1.56 5.10 8.20
CA HIS A 175 0.44 4.65 7.39
C HIS A 175 0.75 3.28 6.79
N ALA A 176 -0.25 2.40 6.76
CA ALA A 176 -0.14 1.06 6.22
C ALA A 176 -1.31 0.79 5.27
N PHE A 177 -1.00 0.28 4.07
CA PHE A 177 -1.99 0.00 3.03
C PHE A 177 -1.98 -1.47 2.67
N ASP A 178 -3.16 -2.05 2.50
CA ASP A 178 -3.29 -3.40 1.95
C ASP A 178 -4.53 -3.52 1.06
N ARG A 179 -4.42 -4.35 0.02
CA ARG A 179 -5.54 -4.71 -0.85
C ARG A 179 -6.47 -5.73 -0.18
N LEU A 180 -5.98 -6.44 0.83
CA LEU A 180 -6.76 -7.39 1.60
C LEU A 180 -7.64 -6.66 2.62
N ASP A 181 -8.90 -7.07 2.67
CA ASP A 181 -9.79 -6.65 3.75
C ASP A 181 -9.47 -7.50 5.00
N PRO A 182 -9.10 -6.90 6.14
CA PRO A 182 -8.89 -7.63 7.40
C PRO A 182 -10.14 -8.36 7.92
N GLN A 183 -11.32 -8.13 7.34
CA GLN A 183 -12.56 -8.82 7.65
C GLN A 183 -12.82 -10.05 6.78
N GLU A 184 -12.10 -10.21 5.66
CA GLU A 184 -12.27 -11.36 4.79
C GLU A 184 -11.43 -12.56 5.24
N PRO A 185 -11.88 -13.81 5.05
CA PRO A 185 -11.14 -15.00 5.48
C PRO A 185 -10.09 -15.38 4.44
N PHE A 186 -9.06 -14.55 4.27
CA PHE A 186 -7.85 -14.96 3.54
C PHE A 186 -6.85 -15.57 4.53
N GLY A 187 -5.81 -16.23 4.02
CA GLY A 187 -4.85 -16.94 4.88
C GLY A 187 -4.18 -16.00 5.89
N ALA A 188 -4.03 -16.45 7.14
CA ALA A 188 -3.46 -15.67 8.26
C ALA A 188 -2.01 -15.19 8.05
N PHE A 189 -1.35 -15.60 6.96
CA PHE A 189 0.02 -15.22 6.64
C PHE A 189 0.14 -13.92 5.85
N VAL A 190 -0.94 -13.45 5.23
CA VAL A 190 -0.91 -12.30 4.30
C VAL A 190 -1.84 -11.16 4.73
N GLN A 191 -2.60 -11.34 5.80
CA GLN A 191 -3.65 -10.42 6.21
C GLN A 191 -3.30 -9.77 7.53
N ALA A 192 -3.69 -8.51 7.68
CA ALA A 192 -3.51 -7.74 8.91
C ALA A 192 -4.01 -8.52 10.14
N ASP A 193 -3.09 -8.79 11.06
CA ASP A 193 -3.42 -9.42 12.32
C ASP A 193 -4.32 -8.47 13.13
N ARG A 194 -5.48 -8.97 13.56
CA ARG A 194 -6.51 -8.14 14.21
C ARG A 194 -6.03 -7.57 15.53
N ASP A 195 -5.25 -8.34 16.29
CA ASP A 195 -4.77 -7.92 17.61
C ASP A 195 -3.67 -6.88 17.45
N ARG A 196 -2.72 -7.06 16.53
CA ARG A 196 -1.72 -6.03 16.17
C ARG A 196 -2.38 -4.75 15.67
N LEU A 197 -3.33 -4.86 14.75
CA LEU A 197 -4.05 -3.70 14.23
C LEU A 197 -4.72 -2.90 15.35
N GLN A 198 -5.34 -3.57 16.31
CA GLN A 198 -5.96 -2.91 17.46
C GLN A 198 -4.93 -2.32 18.43
N ARG A 199 -3.80 -3.00 18.67
CA ARG A 199 -2.71 -2.44 19.47
C ARG A 199 -2.13 -1.17 18.87
N LEU A 200 -1.87 -1.15 17.56
CA LEU A 200 -1.35 0.01 16.85
C LEU A 200 -2.35 1.18 16.86
N ARG A 201 -3.65 0.91 16.62
CA ARG A 201 -4.71 1.94 16.66
C ARG A 201 -4.95 2.52 18.05
N ARG A 202 -4.81 1.72 19.10
CA ARG A 202 -5.05 2.12 20.49
C ARG A 202 -3.75 2.38 21.25
N HIS A 203 -2.66 2.62 20.53
CA HIS A 203 -1.36 2.84 21.14
C HIS A 203 -1.43 4.04 22.08
N PRO A 204 -0.90 3.95 23.32
CA PRO A 204 -1.16 4.96 24.35
C PRO A 204 -0.41 6.28 24.12
N SER A 205 0.67 6.28 23.33
CA SER A 205 1.43 7.50 23.06
C SER A 205 0.70 8.41 22.08
N PRO A 206 0.45 9.69 22.44
CA PRO A 206 -0.13 10.67 21.52
C PRO A 206 0.85 11.11 20.42
N ALA A 207 2.13 10.72 20.52
CA ALA A 207 3.13 10.98 19.49
C ALA A 207 3.01 10.01 18.30
N LEU A 208 2.21 8.94 18.38
CA LEU A 208 1.94 8.06 17.24
C LEU A 208 0.64 8.46 16.52
N ARG A 209 0.73 8.70 15.21
CA ARG A 209 -0.41 8.80 14.31
C ARG A 209 -0.40 7.60 13.37
N PHE A 210 -1.15 6.57 13.74
CA PHE A 210 -1.24 5.34 12.98
C PHE A 210 -2.53 5.25 12.16
N GLN A 211 -2.41 4.91 10.88
CA GLN A 211 -3.52 4.63 9.98
C GLN A 211 -3.31 3.31 9.24
N TYR A 212 -4.37 2.52 9.12
CA TYR A 212 -4.39 1.31 8.29
C TYR A 212 -5.61 1.33 7.38
N ASP A 213 -5.35 1.25 6.08
CA ASP A 213 -6.35 1.20 5.02
C ASP A 213 -6.30 -0.15 4.30
N GLY A 214 -7.22 -1.04 4.71
CA GLY A 214 -7.46 -2.30 4.01
C GLY A 214 -8.42 -2.12 2.83
N HIS A 215 -8.46 -3.12 1.94
CA HIS A 215 -9.30 -3.10 0.72
C HIS A 215 -9.04 -1.90 -0.19
N ARG A 216 -7.79 -1.41 -0.25
CA ARG A 216 -7.42 -0.26 -1.06
C ARG A 216 -6.34 -0.65 -2.06
N ASP A 217 -6.54 -0.31 -3.33
CA ASP A 217 -5.48 -0.46 -4.32
C ASP A 217 -4.38 0.57 -4.04
N MET A 218 -3.15 0.11 -3.78
CA MET A 218 -2.00 0.97 -3.58
C MET A 218 -1.73 1.91 -4.79
N PHE A 219 -2.26 1.59 -5.98
CA PHE A 219 -2.13 2.44 -7.17
C PHE A 219 -3.25 3.49 -7.35
N ASP A 220 -4.23 3.59 -6.46
CA ASP A 220 -5.24 4.66 -6.48
C ASP A 220 -4.65 6.01 -6.01
N LEU A 221 -3.74 6.60 -6.78
CA LEU A 221 -2.98 7.80 -6.39
C LEU A 221 -3.84 9.00 -5.97
N ALA A 222 -5.05 9.14 -6.55
CA ALA A 222 -5.98 10.20 -6.23
C ALA A 222 -6.46 10.14 -4.77
N SER A 223 -6.61 8.92 -4.24
CA SER A 223 -6.92 8.72 -2.83
C SER A 223 -5.75 9.16 -1.94
N TRP A 224 -4.51 8.82 -2.31
CA TRP A 224 -3.31 9.15 -1.53
C TRP A 224 -3.03 10.66 -1.41
N ARG A 225 -3.34 11.46 -2.45
CA ARG A 225 -3.13 12.92 -2.43
C ARG A 225 -3.86 13.61 -1.26
N ARG A 226 -4.92 12.99 -0.75
CA ARG A 226 -5.71 13.51 0.38
C ARG A 226 -5.10 13.19 1.75
N ASP A 227 -4.34 12.10 1.86
CA ASP A 227 -3.82 11.60 3.13
C ASP A 227 -2.41 12.12 3.42
N CYS A 228 -1.51 12.08 2.43
CA CYS A 228 -0.20 12.74 2.50
C CYS A 228 0.38 12.87 1.09
N ALA A 229 0.85 14.07 0.74
CA ALA A 229 1.44 14.31 -0.57
C ALA A 229 2.71 13.47 -0.77
N ARG A 230 3.57 13.40 0.26
CA ARG A 230 4.84 12.68 0.25
C ARG A 230 5.37 12.40 1.66
N TYR A 231 5.73 11.16 1.93
CA TYR A 231 6.30 10.66 3.18
C TYR A 231 7.84 10.78 3.18
N THR A 232 8.44 10.77 4.37
CA THR A 232 9.90 10.64 4.50
C THR A 232 10.35 9.29 3.95
N ILE A 233 9.64 8.20 4.28
CA ILE A 233 9.90 6.85 3.76
C ILE A 233 8.65 6.27 3.13
N ALA A 234 8.77 5.73 1.92
CA ALA A 234 7.81 4.79 1.35
C ALA A 234 8.47 3.42 1.25
N VAL A 235 7.83 2.38 1.79
CA VAL A 235 8.35 1.01 1.77
C VAL A 235 7.34 0.09 1.08
N CYS A 236 7.84 -0.95 0.43
CA CYS A 236 7.06 -2.12 0.06
C CYS A 236 7.83 -3.36 0.54
N ASN A 237 7.28 -4.03 1.54
CA ASN A 237 7.84 -5.25 2.09
C ASN A 237 7.38 -6.46 1.26
N SER A 238 8.33 -7.29 0.81
CA SER A 238 8.07 -8.49 -0.01
C SER A 238 7.09 -8.26 -1.17
N PRO A 239 7.45 -7.41 -2.16
CA PRO A 239 6.60 -7.16 -3.30
C PRO A 239 6.18 -8.48 -3.95
N SER A 240 4.87 -8.67 -4.14
CA SER A 240 4.33 -9.99 -4.47
C SER A 240 4.65 -10.46 -5.89
N THR A 241 5.05 -11.73 -6.02
CA THR A 241 5.00 -12.49 -7.26
C THR A 241 3.59 -13.07 -7.46
N PRO A 242 2.98 -12.98 -8.66
CA PRO A 242 3.54 -12.44 -9.91
C PRO A 242 3.35 -10.93 -10.16
N THR A 243 2.60 -10.22 -9.31
CA THR A 243 2.19 -8.80 -9.49
C THR A 243 3.31 -7.87 -9.98
N PHE A 244 4.52 -8.02 -9.45
CA PHE A 244 5.69 -7.18 -9.78
C PHE A 244 6.83 -7.92 -10.46
N ALA A 245 6.66 -9.22 -10.74
CA ALA A 245 7.70 -10.09 -11.26
C ALA A 245 7.79 -10.10 -12.79
N TYR A 246 6.91 -9.38 -13.49
CA TYR A 246 6.88 -9.28 -14.95
C TYR A 246 6.50 -7.85 -15.36
N GLU A 247 7.24 -7.24 -16.28
CA GLU A 247 6.95 -5.88 -16.79
C GLU A 247 6.06 -5.94 -18.05
N PRO A 248 4.77 -5.51 -17.97
CA PRO A 248 3.84 -5.59 -19.10
C PRO A 248 4.32 -4.83 -20.34
N SER A 249 4.94 -3.67 -20.17
CA SER A 249 5.43 -2.85 -21.30
C SER A 249 6.57 -3.51 -22.10
N ARG A 250 7.22 -4.53 -21.52
CA ARG A 250 8.34 -5.26 -22.11
C ARG A 250 7.96 -6.65 -22.61
N LEU A 251 7.01 -7.29 -21.94
CA LEU A 251 6.64 -8.69 -22.20
C LEU A 251 5.32 -8.84 -22.94
N GLY A 252 4.38 -7.93 -22.73
CA GLY A 252 3.01 -8.03 -23.21
C GLY A 252 2.16 -8.98 -22.36
N ASP A 253 0.90 -8.58 -22.14
CA ASP A 253 -0.03 -9.30 -21.24
C ASP A 253 -0.27 -10.76 -21.64
N ASP A 254 -0.35 -11.05 -22.94
CA ASP A 254 -0.61 -12.41 -23.42
C ASP A 254 0.56 -13.35 -23.16
N ALA A 255 1.79 -12.87 -23.35
CA ALA A 255 2.99 -13.64 -23.04
C ALA A 255 3.09 -13.90 -21.53
N ILE A 256 2.80 -12.89 -20.70
CA ILE A 256 2.77 -13.03 -19.24
C ILE A 256 1.71 -14.06 -18.83
N ARG A 257 0.48 -13.97 -19.37
CA ARG A 257 -0.58 -14.95 -19.08
C ARG A 257 -0.20 -16.37 -19.48
N ALA A 258 0.41 -16.54 -20.65
CA ALA A 258 0.89 -17.85 -21.12
C ALA A 258 1.99 -18.39 -20.21
N HIS A 259 2.94 -17.56 -19.82
CA HIS A 259 4.02 -17.93 -18.90
C HIS A 259 3.47 -18.33 -17.53
N LEU A 260 2.54 -17.56 -16.97
CA LEU A 260 1.89 -17.88 -15.70
C LEU A 260 1.18 -19.23 -15.74
N ARG A 261 0.46 -19.56 -16.83
CA ARG A 261 -0.16 -20.89 -16.99
C ARG A 261 0.88 -21.99 -17.01
N GLN A 262 2.00 -21.77 -17.70
CA GLN A 262 3.10 -22.71 -17.78
C GLN A 262 3.79 -22.95 -16.42
N THR A 263 4.03 -21.89 -15.64
CA THR A 263 4.85 -21.98 -14.43
C THR A 263 4.05 -22.15 -13.14
N LYS A 264 2.84 -21.58 -13.06
CA LYS A 264 2.01 -21.59 -11.85
C LYS A 264 0.79 -22.52 -12.01
N GLY A 265 0.48 -22.97 -13.22
CA GLY A 265 -0.64 -23.86 -13.54
C GLY A 265 -1.84 -23.13 -14.13
N GLU A 266 -2.85 -23.89 -14.57
CA GLU A 266 -4.07 -23.32 -15.16
C GLU A 266 -4.82 -22.49 -14.11
N PHE A 267 -5.28 -21.30 -14.49
CA PHE A 267 -6.01 -20.41 -13.59
C PHE A 267 -7.18 -19.72 -14.27
N ARG A 268 -8.21 -19.43 -13.47
CA ARG A 268 -9.41 -18.72 -13.92
C ARG A 268 -10.05 -17.95 -12.76
N ARG A 269 -10.67 -16.82 -13.09
CA ARG A 269 -11.56 -16.13 -12.14
C ARG A 269 -12.93 -16.78 -12.17
N LEU A 270 -13.50 -17.03 -11.00
CA LEU A 270 -14.85 -17.58 -10.88
C LEU A 270 -15.57 -17.00 -9.68
N LYS A 271 -16.91 -17.09 -9.68
CA LYS A 271 -17.72 -16.73 -8.52
C LYS A 271 -17.90 -17.95 -7.60
N SER A 272 -17.36 -17.88 -6.38
CA SER A 272 -17.53 -18.89 -5.33
C SER A 272 -18.21 -18.25 -4.12
N LYS A 273 -19.31 -18.86 -3.64
CA LYS A 273 -20.11 -18.35 -2.49
C LYS A 273 -20.44 -16.85 -2.59
N GLY A 274 -20.78 -16.38 -3.80
CA GLY A 274 -21.13 -14.98 -4.07
C GLY A 274 -19.95 -14.02 -4.23
N ARG A 275 -18.70 -14.51 -4.17
CA ARG A 275 -17.47 -13.69 -4.29
C ARG A 275 -16.65 -14.09 -5.49
N GLU A 276 -15.98 -13.14 -6.12
CA GLU A 276 -14.99 -13.46 -7.15
C GLU A 276 -13.69 -13.95 -6.49
N VAL A 277 -13.18 -15.07 -6.97
CA VAL A 277 -11.92 -15.67 -6.52
C VAL A 277 -11.09 -16.08 -7.73
N LEU A 278 -9.78 -16.10 -7.56
CA LEU A 278 -8.86 -16.72 -8.51
C LEU A 278 -8.69 -18.19 -8.11
N GLU A 279 -9.15 -19.11 -8.95
CA GLU A 279 -8.86 -20.55 -8.82
C GLU A 279 -7.61 -20.87 -9.63
N VAL A 280 -6.64 -21.53 -9.01
CA VAL A 280 -5.40 -22.01 -9.64
C VAL A 280 -5.31 -23.52 -9.44
N LEU A 281 -5.15 -24.26 -10.53
CA LEU A 281 -4.89 -25.69 -10.54
C LEU A 281 -3.38 -25.93 -10.56
N HIS A 282 -2.81 -26.26 -9.40
CA HIS A 282 -1.38 -26.48 -9.24
C HIS A 282 -1.12 -27.90 -8.73
N GLY A 283 -0.34 -28.70 -9.45
CA GLY A 283 0.00 -30.08 -9.03
C GLY A 283 -1.22 -31.00 -8.84
N GLY A 284 -2.37 -30.70 -9.46
CA GLY A 284 -3.63 -31.44 -9.28
C GLY A 284 -4.53 -30.92 -8.17
N GLU A 285 -4.05 -29.99 -7.33
CA GLU A 285 -4.83 -29.34 -6.27
C GLU A 285 -5.43 -28.02 -6.75
N ARG A 286 -6.64 -27.71 -6.27
CA ARG A 286 -7.32 -26.44 -6.53
C ARG A 286 -7.08 -25.49 -5.37
N LEU A 287 -6.30 -24.45 -5.62
CA LEU A 287 -6.01 -23.37 -4.68
C LEU A 287 -6.87 -22.15 -5.02
N THR A 288 -7.33 -21.43 -3.99
CA THR A 288 -8.12 -20.20 -4.15
C THR A 288 -7.38 -19.00 -3.58
N PHE A 289 -7.28 -17.95 -4.37
CA PHE A 289 -6.64 -16.69 -4.02
C PHE A 289 -7.60 -15.51 -4.20
N PRO A 290 -7.26 -14.32 -3.66
CA PRO A 290 -7.90 -13.09 -4.07
C PRO A 290 -7.92 -12.94 -5.60
N PRO A 291 -9.00 -12.40 -6.19
CA PRO A 291 -9.18 -12.37 -7.65
C PRO A 291 -8.09 -11.58 -8.38
N TRP A 292 -7.44 -10.65 -7.68
CA TRP A 292 -6.37 -9.80 -8.16
C TRP A 292 -4.96 -10.38 -7.97
N LYS A 293 -4.80 -11.57 -7.37
CA LYS A 293 -3.48 -12.14 -7.06
C LYS A 293 -2.56 -12.27 -8.27
N PHE A 294 -3.13 -12.46 -9.47
CA PHE A 294 -2.40 -12.56 -10.74
C PHE A 294 -2.53 -11.30 -11.60
N ASP A 295 -2.94 -10.17 -11.02
CA ASP A 295 -2.99 -8.89 -11.71
C ASP A 295 -1.57 -8.34 -11.76
N VAL A 296 -0.96 -8.42 -12.93
CA VAL A 296 0.43 -8.01 -13.13
C VAL A 296 0.46 -6.53 -13.48
N TYR A 297 1.12 -5.75 -12.62
CA TYR A 297 1.37 -4.32 -12.83
C TYR A 297 2.81 -4.06 -13.26
N GLY A 298 3.74 -4.90 -12.81
CA GLY A 298 5.17 -4.80 -13.11
C GLY A 298 5.96 -3.87 -12.20
N PRO A 299 7.30 -3.97 -12.26
CA PRO A 299 8.21 -3.18 -11.42
C PRO A 299 8.10 -1.67 -11.69
N LEU A 300 7.76 -1.22 -12.91
CA LEU A 300 7.66 0.21 -13.21
C LEU A 300 6.56 0.89 -12.39
N ALA A 301 5.39 0.25 -12.27
CA ALA A 301 4.29 0.77 -11.45
C ALA A 301 4.71 0.92 -9.99
N LEU A 302 5.41 -0.07 -9.44
CA LEU A 302 5.89 -0.05 -8.06
C LEU A 302 6.94 1.04 -7.83
N LEU A 303 7.94 1.16 -8.71
CA LEU A 303 8.96 2.20 -8.61
C LEU A 303 8.37 3.60 -8.80
N ASP A 304 7.38 3.76 -9.68
CA ASP A 304 6.67 5.02 -9.86
C ASP A 304 5.91 5.42 -8.59
N LEU A 305 5.15 4.48 -8.00
CA LEU A 305 4.45 4.69 -6.73
C LEU A 305 5.41 5.14 -5.62
N LEU A 306 6.47 4.36 -5.37
CA LEU A 306 7.40 4.62 -4.26
C LEU A 306 8.16 5.94 -4.46
N SER A 307 8.54 6.27 -5.68
CA SER A 307 9.24 7.54 -5.96
C SER A 307 8.33 8.77 -5.85
N ARG A 308 7.00 8.63 -6.05
CA ARG A 308 6.03 9.71 -5.79
C ARG A 308 5.78 9.88 -4.30
N LYS A 309 5.70 8.76 -3.57
CA LYS A 309 5.24 8.76 -2.18
C LYS A 309 6.36 8.88 -1.16
N GLY A 310 7.60 8.51 -1.48
CA GLY A 310 8.73 8.60 -0.57
C GLY A 310 9.75 9.66 -0.99
N LYS A 311 10.39 10.29 -0.01
CA LYS A 311 11.71 10.91 -0.20
C LYS A 311 12.83 9.86 -0.20
N LEU A 312 12.62 8.81 0.59
CA LEU A 312 13.36 7.56 0.56
C LEU A 312 12.39 6.44 0.19
N ALA A 313 12.80 5.57 -0.73
CA ALA A 313 12.05 4.39 -1.11
C ALA A 313 12.81 3.13 -0.68
N ILE A 314 12.12 2.17 -0.07
CA ILE A 314 12.70 0.91 0.40
C ILE A 314 11.91 -0.25 -0.18
N LEU A 315 12.62 -1.24 -0.72
CA LEU A 315 12.07 -2.54 -1.06
C LEU A 315 12.77 -3.57 -0.19
N SER A 316 12.03 -4.31 0.64
CA SER A 316 12.62 -5.32 1.53
C SER A 316 12.17 -6.71 1.12
N ALA A 317 12.98 -7.73 1.45
CA ALA A 317 12.65 -9.14 1.25
C ALA A 317 12.12 -9.43 -0.18
N VAL A 318 12.79 -8.85 -1.18
CA VAL A 318 12.47 -8.94 -2.60
C VAL A 318 12.99 -10.28 -3.14
N ASP A 319 12.08 -11.11 -3.67
CA ASP A 319 12.46 -12.38 -4.29
C ASP A 319 13.27 -12.17 -5.58
N MET A 320 13.86 -13.26 -6.09
CA MET A 320 14.76 -13.19 -7.25
C MET A 320 14.04 -12.83 -8.56
N GLU A 321 12.79 -13.23 -8.76
CA GLU A 321 12.03 -12.91 -9.98
C GLU A 321 11.75 -11.40 -10.01
N VAL A 322 11.19 -10.86 -8.93
CA VAL A 322 10.93 -9.42 -8.79
C VAL A 322 12.23 -8.62 -8.85
N PHE A 323 13.28 -9.07 -8.19
CA PHE A 323 14.56 -8.36 -8.16
C PHE A 323 15.15 -8.15 -9.55
N ARG A 324 15.13 -9.17 -10.42
CA ARG A 324 15.65 -9.06 -11.79
C ARG A 324 14.87 -8.05 -12.61
N GLU A 325 13.54 -8.07 -12.51
CA GLU A 325 12.70 -7.09 -13.19
C GLU A 325 12.92 -5.67 -12.64
N VAL A 326 13.03 -5.49 -11.31
CA VAL A 326 13.38 -4.19 -10.72
C VAL A 326 14.75 -3.72 -11.19
N LEU A 327 15.77 -4.59 -11.19
CA LEU A 327 17.11 -4.27 -11.66
C LEU A 327 17.12 -3.83 -13.13
N SER A 328 16.31 -4.47 -13.99
CA SER A 328 16.17 -4.09 -15.40
C SER A 328 15.72 -2.63 -15.58
N GLN A 329 14.89 -2.12 -14.66
CA GLN A 329 14.41 -0.74 -14.69
C GLN A 329 15.40 0.27 -14.10
N LEU A 330 16.33 -0.18 -13.27
CA LEU A 330 17.31 0.67 -12.59
C LEU A 330 18.63 0.83 -13.37
N LEU A 331 19.03 -0.18 -14.14
CA LEU A 331 20.25 -0.11 -14.95
C LEU A 331 20.07 0.84 -16.15
N PRO A 332 21.05 1.69 -16.48
CA PRO A 332 20.91 2.65 -17.57
C PRO A 332 20.90 1.97 -18.95
N GLU A 333 21.60 0.86 -19.13
CA GLU A 333 21.76 0.21 -20.43
C GLU A 333 20.43 -0.33 -20.97
N ASP A 334 20.10 -0.01 -22.24
CA ASP A 334 18.88 -0.53 -22.89
C ASP A 334 18.89 -2.06 -23.05
N THR A 335 20.08 -2.65 -23.13
CA THR A 335 20.25 -4.11 -23.15
C THR A 335 19.77 -4.77 -21.86
N ALA A 336 19.66 -4.03 -20.75
CA ALA A 336 19.09 -4.54 -19.51
C ALA A 336 17.56 -4.73 -19.59
N ARG A 337 16.88 -4.18 -20.62
CA ARG A 337 15.43 -4.25 -20.81
C ARG A 337 15.05 -4.90 -22.16
N PRO A 338 15.48 -6.14 -22.43
CA PRO A 338 15.16 -6.82 -23.69
C PRO A 338 13.65 -7.07 -23.83
N GLN A 339 13.08 -6.84 -25.01
CA GLN A 339 11.66 -7.11 -25.28
C GLN A 339 11.39 -8.63 -25.33
N GLY A 340 10.26 -9.06 -24.74
CA GLY A 340 9.77 -10.44 -24.81
C GLY A 340 10.57 -11.51 -24.05
N VAL A 341 11.54 -11.13 -23.22
CA VAL A 341 12.43 -12.09 -22.51
C VAL A 341 12.09 -12.23 -21.04
N PHE A 342 11.66 -13.42 -20.59
CA PHE A 342 11.56 -13.68 -19.15
C PHE A 342 12.95 -13.91 -18.55
N PHE A 343 13.28 -13.21 -17.47
CA PHE A 343 14.60 -13.36 -16.85
C PHE A 343 14.70 -14.65 -16.04
N THR A 344 15.73 -15.44 -16.33
CA THR A 344 16.08 -16.67 -15.64
C THR A 344 17.49 -16.57 -15.06
N GLU A 345 17.87 -17.52 -14.22
CA GLU A 345 19.25 -17.61 -13.75
C GLU A 345 20.25 -17.76 -14.91
N SER A 346 19.86 -18.51 -15.95
CA SER A 346 20.70 -18.80 -17.10
C SER A 346 20.90 -17.61 -18.04
N ASN A 347 19.95 -16.68 -18.14
CA ASN A 347 20.02 -15.58 -19.10
C ASN A 347 20.30 -14.20 -18.46
N ALA A 348 20.02 -14.00 -17.16
CA ALA A 348 20.09 -12.67 -16.55
C ALA A 348 21.49 -12.02 -16.66
N ARG A 349 22.55 -12.82 -16.55
CA ARG A 349 23.94 -12.34 -16.68
C ARG A 349 24.25 -11.77 -18.07
N GLN A 350 23.59 -12.26 -19.13
CA GLN A 350 23.75 -11.74 -20.48
C GLN A 350 23.25 -10.30 -20.61
N PHE A 351 22.15 -9.97 -19.93
CA PHE A 351 21.50 -8.66 -20.06
C PHE A 351 22.00 -7.62 -19.05
N PHE A 352 22.30 -8.07 -17.82
CA PHE A 352 22.74 -7.18 -16.73
C PHE A 352 24.27 -7.08 -16.59
N GLY A 353 25.02 -7.88 -17.34
CA GLY A 353 26.47 -7.82 -17.43
C GLY A 353 27.19 -8.01 -16.09
N SER A 354 28.29 -7.26 -15.91
CA SER A 354 29.18 -7.39 -14.75
C SER A 354 28.51 -6.98 -13.44
N VAL A 355 27.57 -6.04 -13.46
CA VAL A 355 26.84 -5.57 -12.27
C VAL A 355 26.12 -6.73 -11.61
N TYR A 356 25.40 -7.54 -12.39
CA TYR A 356 24.73 -8.74 -11.85
C TYR A 356 25.73 -9.80 -11.38
N GLY A 357 26.87 -9.94 -12.06
CA GLY A 357 27.96 -10.78 -11.60
C GLY A 357 28.47 -10.40 -10.20
N GLN A 358 28.67 -9.10 -9.95
CA GLN A 358 29.10 -8.55 -8.65
C GLN A 358 28.02 -8.73 -7.58
N LEU A 359 26.75 -8.45 -7.91
CA LEU A 359 25.62 -8.64 -7.00
C LEU A 359 25.51 -10.10 -6.53
N LEU A 360 25.67 -11.08 -7.43
CA LEU A 360 25.63 -12.50 -7.09
C LEU A 360 26.81 -12.96 -6.21
N GLN A 361 27.91 -12.20 -6.16
CA GLN A 361 29.04 -12.49 -5.28
C GLN A 361 28.86 -11.93 -3.86
N LEU A 362 27.81 -11.13 -3.62
CA LEU A 362 27.52 -10.60 -2.29
C LEU A 362 27.09 -11.73 -1.35
N GLY A 363 27.81 -11.87 -0.25
CA GLY A 363 27.37 -12.63 0.92
C GLY A 363 26.19 -11.94 1.62
N ILE A 364 25.46 -12.69 2.45
CA ILE A 364 24.36 -12.14 3.26
C ILE A 364 24.88 -10.99 4.13
N GLY A 365 24.13 -9.89 4.15
CA GLY A 365 24.48 -8.66 4.86
C GLY A 365 25.37 -7.71 4.06
N GLN A 366 26.06 -8.17 3.01
CA GLN A 366 26.88 -7.32 2.15
C GLN A 366 26.00 -6.47 1.23
N LYS A 367 26.51 -5.26 0.91
CA LYS A 367 25.82 -4.26 0.11
C LYS A 367 26.70 -3.72 -1.01
N MET A 368 26.06 -3.31 -2.10
CA MET A 368 26.66 -2.69 -3.27
C MET A 368 25.85 -1.46 -3.67
N ILE A 369 26.53 -0.36 -3.96
CA ILE A 369 25.92 0.83 -4.54
C ILE A 369 26.04 0.74 -6.06
N LEU A 370 24.95 0.98 -6.79
CA LEU A 370 25.01 1.05 -8.25
C LEU A 370 25.77 2.31 -8.68
N ALA A 371 26.85 2.14 -9.46
CA ALA A 371 27.69 3.25 -9.90
C ALA A 371 26.97 4.19 -10.88
N LYS A 372 26.02 3.67 -11.65
CA LYS A 372 25.16 4.42 -12.57
C LYS A 372 23.74 3.90 -12.44
N VAL A 373 22.78 4.82 -12.50
CA VAL A 373 21.36 4.52 -12.39
C VAL A 373 20.60 5.26 -13.48
N ARG A 374 19.59 4.60 -14.04
CA ARG A 374 18.70 5.16 -15.05
C ARG A 374 18.00 6.43 -14.55
N GLN A 375 17.94 7.45 -15.41
CA GLN A 375 17.34 8.76 -15.09
C GLN A 375 16.07 9.08 -15.89
N ASP A 376 15.74 8.25 -16.87
CA ASP A 376 14.64 8.41 -17.83
C ASP A 376 13.53 7.36 -17.61
N ILE A 377 13.31 6.92 -16.37
CA ILE A 377 12.27 5.94 -16.04
C ILE A 377 10.89 6.58 -16.26
N PRO A 378 9.98 5.99 -17.06
CA PRO A 378 8.69 6.60 -17.35
C PRO A 378 7.76 6.62 -16.13
N ARG A 379 6.99 7.69 -16.00
CA ARG A 379 5.83 7.78 -15.10
C ARG A 379 4.64 7.04 -15.73
N VAL A 380 4.33 5.87 -15.21
CA VAL A 380 3.32 4.94 -15.76
C VAL A 380 1.98 5.00 -15.02
N LEU A 381 1.95 5.53 -13.79
CA LEU A 381 0.72 5.69 -13.02
C LEU A 381 -0.02 6.97 -13.41
N ASP A 382 -1.34 6.86 -13.53
CA ASP A 382 -2.23 7.97 -13.84
C ASP A 382 -2.31 8.94 -12.65
N ASP A 383 -1.73 10.12 -12.84
CA ASP A 383 -1.76 11.23 -11.91
C ASP A 383 -1.99 12.49 -12.76
N ASP A 384 -3.15 13.15 -12.58
CA ASP A 384 -3.58 14.27 -13.43
C ASP A 384 -2.41 15.23 -13.72
N GLY A 385 -1.96 15.25 -14.98
CA GLY A 385 -0.92 16.16 -15.48
C GLY A 385 0.52 15.64 -15.60
N LYS A 386 0.84 14.38 -15.25
CA LYS A 386 2.24 13.85 -15.30
C LYS A 386 2.44 12.55 -16.09
N ARG A 387 1.42 12.09 -16.83
CA ARG A 387 1.53 10.89 -17.66
C ARG A 387 2.46 11.18 -18.84
N GLY A 388 3.55 10.42 -18.95
CA GLY A 388 4.57 10.62 -19.98
C GLY A 388 5.82 11.39 -19.53
N ASP A 389 5.83 11.92 -18.31
CA ASP A 389 7.06 12.44 -17.69
C ASP A 389 8.03 11.30 -17.35
N THR A 390 9.31 11.62 -17.20
CA THR A 390 10.32 10.67 -16.70
C THR A 390 10.85 11.07 -15.34
N TYR A 391 11.40 10.10 -14.61
CA TYR A 391 12.11 10.31 -13.35
C TYR A 391 13.32 9.40 -13.24
N GLY A 392 14.15 9.66 -12.24
CA GLY A 392 15.32 8.87 -11.96
C GLY A 392 15.52 8.65 -10.47
N PHE A 393 16.54 7.86 -10.16
CA PHE A 393 17.05 7.73 -8.81
C PHE A 393 18.49 8.26 -8.78
N ARG A 394 18.80 9.07 -7.76
CA ARG A 394 20.15 9.58 -7.55
C ARG A 394 21.04 8.59 -6.79
N TYR A 395 20.43 7.70 -6.02
CA TYR A 395 21.11 6.70 -5.20
C TYR A 395 20.32 5.39 -5.20
N VAL A 396 21.04 4.29 -5.41
CA VAL A 396 20.54 2.92 -5.31
C VAL A 396 21.58 2.07 -4.62
N GLU A 397 21.24 1.59 -3.43
CA GLU A 397 22.02 0.59 -2.71
C GLU A 397 21.24 -0.72 -2.67
N ILE A 398 21.92 -1.82 -2.98
CA ILE A 398 21.37 -3.17 -3.00
C ILE A 398 22.13 -3.99 -1.97
N ARG A 399 21.40 -4.64 -1.06
CA ARG A 399 21.92 -5.48 -0.01
C ARG A 399 21.35 -6.90 -0.14
N ARG A 400 22.19 -7.90 0.11
CA ARG A 400 21.80 -9.32 0.08
C ARG A 400 21.25 -9.75 1.43
N GLY A 401 20.06 -10.33 1.49
CA GLY A 401 19.45 -10.89 2.70
C GLY A 401 18.03 -10.39 2.98
N ALA A 402 17.34 -11.10 3.88
CA ALA A 402 15.97 -10.79 4.29
C ALA A 402 15.90 -9.88 5.54
N MET A 403 16.79 -10.14 6.50
CA MET A 403 16.81 -9.49 7.80
C MET A 403 18.20 -8.96 8.10
N PHE A 404 18.26 -7.83 8.82
CA PHE A 404 19.52 -7.22 9.22
C PHE A 404 19.42 -6.69 10.66
N PRO A 405 20.53 -6.72 11.43
CA PRO A 405 20.53 -6.17 12.77
C PRO A 405 20.04 -4.72 12.81
N GLY A 406 19.05 -4.44 13.66
CA GLY A 406 18.48 -3.10 13.84
C GLY A 406 17.65 -2.57 12.67
N VAL A 407 17.39 -3.37 11.63
CA VAL A 407 16.52 -2.97 10.50
C VAL A 407 15.14 -3.60 10.70
N PRO A 408 14.06 -2.80 10.78
CA PRO A 408 12.71 -3.34 10.85
C PRO A 408 12.39 -4.23 9.64
N ALA A 409 11.67 -5.33 9.88
CA ALA A 409 11.37 -6.32 8.86
C ALA A 409 9.93 -6.84 8.99
N GLY A 410 9.28 -7.10 7.85
CA GLY A 410 7.97 -7.75 7.81
C GLY A 410 8.06 -9.26 8.02
N ARG A 411 6.91 -9.90 8.28
CA ARG A 411 6.84 -11.35 8.57
C ARG A 411 7.49 -12.23 7.50
N THR A 412 7.29 -11.91 6.22
CA THR A 412 7.87 -12.70 5.12
C THR A 412 9.39 -12.76 5.21
N ALA A 413 10.05 -11.70 5.68
CA ALA A 413 11.50 -11.69 5.88
C ALA A 413 11.96 -12.78 6.87
N TYR A 414 11.20 -12.99 7.95
CA TYR A 414 11.46 -14.05 8.94
C TYR A 414 11.19 -15.46 8.40
N LEU A 415 10.37 -15.59 7.35
CA LEU A 415 10.05 -16.88 6.74
C LEU A 415 11.08 -17.31 5.70
N PHE A 416 11.85 -16.39 5.10
CA PHE A 416 12.85 -16.72 4.08
C PHE A 416 13.91 -17.72 4.57
N ASP A 417 14.34 -17.63 5.84
CA ASP A 417 15.29 -18.59 6.42
C ASP A 417 14.73 -20.02 6.51
N GLN A 418 13.41 -20.18 6.44
CA GLN A 418 12.72 -21.47 6.45
C GLN A 418 12.46 -22.00 5.03
N MET A 419 12.59 -21.17 4.00
CA MET A 419 12.32 -21.50 2.61
C MET A 419 13.55 -22.13 1.94
N LYS A 420 13.71 -23.45 2.09
CA LYS A 420 14.88 -24.20 1.59
C LYS A 420 15.15 -24.11 0.09
N LEU A 421 14.13 -23.78 -0.71
CA LEU A 421 14.22 -23.70 -2.17
C LEU A 421 14.40 -22.27 -2.68
N GLU A 422 14.24 -21.26 -1.82
CA GLU A 422 14.36 -19.87 -2.20
C GLU A 422 15.79 -19.38 -1.99
N ALA A 423 16.31 -18.67 -2.99
CA ALA A 423 17.55 -17.94 -2.80
C ALA A 423 17.32 -16.83 -1.75
N ALA A 424 18.35 -16.46 -0.99
CA ALA A 424 18.26 -15.32 -0.08
C ALA A 424 17.69 -14.10 -0.83
N PRO A 425 16.77 -13.32 -0.25
CA PRO A 425 16.14 -12.22 -0.97
C PRO A 425 17.07 -11.00 -1.03
N TRP A 426 16.55 -9.93 -1.63
CA TRP A 426 17.24 -8.66 -1.78
C TRP A 426 16.56 -7.56 -0.98
N PHE A 427 17.35 -6.56 -0.60
CA PHE A 427 16.91 -5.34 0.05
C PHE A 427 17.47 -4.15 -0.74
N LEU A 428 16.61 -3.22 -1.13
CA LEU A 428 16.98 -2.07 -1.94
C LEU A 428 16.64 -0.78 -1.20
N THR A 429 17.60 0.14 -1.15
CA THR A 429 17.43 1.52 -0.68
C THR A 429 17.56 2.45 -1.89
N LEU A 430 16.53 3.22 -2.17
CA LEU A 430 16.39 4.03 -3.37
C LEU A 430 16.11 5.48 -2.96
N VAL A 431 16.90 6.44 -3.44
CA VAL A 431 16.61 7.87 -3.28
C VAL A 431 16.18 8.43 -4.63
N PRO A 432 14.90 8.84 -4.80
CA PRO A 432 14.44 9.51 -6.00
C PRO A 432 15.24 10.80 -6.28
N ALA A 433 15.46 11.12 -7.54
CA ALA A 433 16.22 12.30 -7.95
C ALA A 433 15.52 13.63 -7.63
N GLN A 434 14.18 13.61 -7.50
CA GLN A 434 13.32 14.76 -7.21
C GLN A 434 12.50 14.52 -5.96
#